data_AF-A0ABD5KRT0-F1
#
_entry.id   AF-A0ABD5KRT0-F1
#
_cell.length_a   1.000
_cell.length_b   1.000
_cell.length_c   1.000
_cell.angle_alpha   90.00
_cell.angle_beta   90.00
_cell.angle_gamma   90.00
#
_symmetry.space_group_name_H-M   'P 1'
#
loop_
_entity.id
_entity.type
_entity.pdbx_description
1 polymer ?
#
loop_
_entity_poly.entity_id
_entity_poly.type
_entity_poly.pdbx_seq_one_letter_code
_entity_poly.pdbx_strand_id
1 'polypeptide(L)'
;MSKTRYKNQKESNEAIAKAYIENDYTNSQNKLLLVSKANYRKKSSNLCYSSVDDKGMNFYEFNNNAEQNLMLIERYEWADFSSVTIDHSIAKSVFTFVGHGENRDITIEVKGKEVEQVIRNHSSMEVNVVKRPVWTKVLGYRSQTTWKMFMASTVYTLILLFILNALLPASTHNFITGLSLFLFLLSIIGFLVGLIKPKWVLPKFKVKTRKRVLFSYLYLILSCLFIVGIFSDEESTSTPASTQVSSSQNSVTVASKKDVADSSKQKVEKNDSDKAVKEEKRQKAEEQAAKEEAKRKAEEQAAKEEAKQKAEEQAAKEKAEQKAQEQAAKEEAKQKAEEQAAKEKAEQKAQEQAAKEEAERKAQQQAASQQATTSSSTSSSGNYKPFENDPSDDQQSNMSCSGQIKGNKNSKIYHVPGGAYYDRTQDNIVWFCSEADAQAAGYRESQR
;
A
#
# COMPACT_ATOMS: atom_id res chain seq x y z
N MET A 1 -17.42 0.34 -20.83
CA MET A 1 -16.33 0.65 -21.80
C MET A 1 -15.28 -0.46 -21.75
N SER A 2 -14.76 -0.93 -22.89
CA SER A 2 -13.69 -1.95 -22.88
C SER A 2 -12.37 -1.36 -22.34
N LYS A 3 -11.54 -2.19 -21.68
CA LYS A 3 -10.23 -1.76 -21.13
C LYS A 3 -9.34 -1.10 -22.19
N THR A 4 -9.41 -1.58 -23.43
CA THR A 4 -8.69 -1.02 -24.58
C THR A 4 -9.20 0.38 -24.94
N ARG A 5 -10.53 0.59 -24.96
CA ARG A 5 -11.13 1.90 -25.26
C ARG A 5 -10.81 2.93 -24.19
N TYR A 6 -10.79 2.52 -22.92
CA TYR A 6 -10.41 3.38 -21.80
C TYR A 6 -8.92 3.79 -21.84
N LYS A 7 -8.02 2.85 -22.16
CA LYS A 7 -6.59 3.15 -22.32
C LYS A 7 -6.34 4.14 -23.46
N ASN A 8 -6.95 3.91 -24.62
CA ASN A 8 -6.81 4.78 -25.79
C ASN A 8 -7.36 6.20 -25.53
N GLN A 9 -8.47 6.32 -24.79
CA GLN A 9 -9.02 7.62 -24.41
C GLN A 9 -8.09 8.38 -23.45
N LYS A 10 -7.44 7.68 -22.51
CA LYS A 10 -6.49 8.29 -21.58
C LYS A 10 -5.23 8.82 -22.29
N GLU A 11 -4.66 8.04 -23.20
CA GLU A 11 -3.52 8.45 -24.02
C GLU A 11 -3.87 9.63 -24.94
N SER A 12 -5.09 9.63 -25.50
CA SER A 12 -5.62 10.75 -26.28
C SER A 12 -5.72 12.05 -25.46
N ASN A 13 -6.26 11.99 -24.24
CA ASN A 13 -6.44 13.18 -23.41
C ASN A 13 -5.10 13.78 -22.96
N GLU A 14 -4.10 12.94 -22.68
CA GLU A 14 -2.76 13.39 -22.32
C GLU A 14 -2.05 14.08 -23.49
N ALA A 15 -2.18 13.56 -24.71
CA ALA A 15 -1.66 14.20 -25.91
C ALA A 15 -2.31 15.57 -26.17
N ILE A 16 -3.64 15.66 -26.01
CA ILE A 16 -4.40 16.92 -26.17
C ILE A 16 -3.96 17.95 -25.13
N ALA A 17 -3.87 17.56 -23.86
CA ALA A 17 -3.46 18.45 -22.79
C ALA A 17 -2.03 18.97 -23.00
N LYS A 18 -1.12 18.08 -23.40
CA LYS A 18 0.27 18.45 -23.70
C LYS A 18 0.35 19.45 -24.85
N ALA A 19 -0.32 19.19 -25.97
CA ALA A 19 -0.32 20.09 -27.13
C ALA A 19 -0.91 21.48 -26.81
N TYR A 20 -2.01 21.50 -26.03
CA TYR A 20 -2.61 22.75 -25.59
C TYR A 20 -1.64 23.58 -24.73
N ILE A 21 -1.02 22.94 -23.73
CA ILE A 21 -0.06 23.60 -22.84
C ILE A 21 1.16 24.07 -23.62
N GLU A 22 1.72 23.26 -24.52
CA GLU A 22 2.86 23.68 -25.36
C GLU A 22 2.52 24.92 -26.22
N ASN A 23 1.29 24.98 -26.76
CA ASN A 23 0.82 26.15 -27.49
C ASN A 23 0.66 27.39 -26.59
N ASP A 24 0.14 27.23 -25.37
CA ASP A 24 0.04 28.31 -24.38
C ASP A 24 1.41 28.93 -24.08
N TYR A 25 2.45 28.09 -24.02
CA TYR A 25 3.83 28.53 -23.81
C TYR A 25 4.53 29.06 -25.05
N THR A 26 4.00 28.87 -26.26
CA THR A 26 4.63 29.33 -27.52
C THR A 26 4.70 30.86 -27.60
N ASN A 27 3.75 31.56 -26.96
CA ASN A 27 3.72 33.02 -26.88
C ASN A 27 4.10 33.55 -25.49
N SER A 28 4.51 32.66 -24.58
CA SER A 28 4.92 33.01 -23.22
C SER A 28 6.39 33.37 -23.16
N GLN A 29 6.76 34.24 -22.21
CA GLN A 29 8.16 34.51 -21.86
C GLN A 29 8.77 33.41 -20.98
N ASN A 30 7.95 32.50 -20.46
CA ASN A 30 8.39 31.42 -19.58
C ASN A 30 8.81 30.20 -20.39
N LYS A 31 9.84 29.50 -19.95
CA LYS A 31 10.31 28.27 -20.58
C LYS A 31 9.61 27.08 -19.96
N LEU A 32 8.72 26.44 -20.72
CA LEU A 32 8.08 25.17 -20.31
C LEU A 32 9.16 24.10 -20.10
N LEU A 33 9.19 23.50 -18.90
CA LEU A 33 10.16 22.45 -18.54
C LEU A 33 9.50 21.08 -18.48
N LEU A 34 8.27 21.02 -17.98
CA LEU A 34 7.58 19.75 -17.81
C LEU A 34 6.05 19.91 -17.87
N VAL A 35 5.40 18.90 -18.44
CA VAL A 35 3.96 18.67 -18.29
C VAL A 35 3.76 17.36 -17.54
N SER A 36 2.92 17.37 -16.52
CA SER A 36 2.65 16.21 -15.68
C SER A 36 1.17 16.10 -15.34
N LYS A 37 0.70 14.87 -15.11
CA LYS A 37 -0.64 14.66 -14.57
C LYS A 37 -0.65 14.99 -13.09
N ALA A 38 -1.63 15.80 -12.66
CA ALA A 38 -1.75 16.25 -11.29
C ALA A 38 -3.14 15.95 -10.73
N ASN A 39 -3.25 15.97 -9.41
CA ASN A 39 -4.52 15.97 -8.72
C ASN A 39 -4.56 17.21 -7.84
N TYR A 40 -5.46 18.13 -8.20
CA TYR A 40 -5.54 19.45 -7.60
C TYR A 40 -6.91 19.64 -6.96
N ARG A 41 -6.94 19.91 -5.65
CA ARG A 41 -8.12 19.90 -4.77
C ARG A 41 -8.93 18.59 -4.91
N LYS A 42 -9.00 17.79 -3.83
CA LYS A 42 -9.72 16.50 -3.72
C LYS A 42 -11.22 16.49 -4.14
N LYS A 43 -11.77 17.58 -4.67
CA LYS A 43 -13.18 17.79 -5.03
C LYS A 43 -13.48 17.66 -6.53
N SER A 44 -12.52 17.74 -7.44
CA SER A 44 -12.82 17.59 -8.87
C SER A 44 -12.71 16.13 -9.31
N SER A 45 -13.77 15.61 -9.95
CA SER A 45 -13.76 14.34 -10.69
C SER A 45 -13.04 14.45 -12.04
N ASN A 46 -12.67 15.67 -12.45
CA ASN A 46 -12.09 15.94 -13.75
C ASN A 46 -10.59 15.65 -13.77
N LEU A 47 -10.06 15.43 -14.97
CA LEU A 47 -8.65 15.15 -15.16
C LEU A 47 -7.85 16.46 -15.03
N CYS A 48 -6.90 16.52 -14.10
CA CYS A 48 -6.05 17.70 -13.94
C CYS A 48 -4.63 17.46 -14.50
N TYR A 49 -4.09 18.50 -15.11
CA TYR A 49 -2.72 18.55 -15.61
C TYR A 49 -1.99 19.73 -14.99
N SER A 50 -0.67 19.61 -14.90
CA SER A 50 0.18 20.68 -14.42
C SER A 50 1.31 20.93 -15.40
N SER A 51 1.56 22.20 -15.68
CA SER A 51 2.77 22.65 -16.37
C SER A 51 3.73 23.24 -15.35
N VAL A 52 5.00 22.89 -15.49
CA VAL A 52 6.09 23.38 -14.65
C VAL A 52 7.06 24.10 -15.57
N ASP A 53 7.35 25.36 -15.26
CA ASP A 53 8.25 26.21 -16.02
C ASP A 53 9.36 26.76 -15.13
N ASP A 54 10.21 27.60 -15.72
CA ASP A 54 11.35 28.22 -15.05
C ASP A 54 10.97 29.24 -13.97
N LYS A 55 9.72 29.72 -13.93
CA LYS A 55 9.24 30.70 -12.96
C LYS A 55 8.18 30.19 -12.00
N GLY A 56 7.51 29.09 -12.32
CA GLY A 56 6.38 28.61 -11.53
C GLY A 56 5.74 27.33 -12.04
N MET A 57 4.51 27.13 -11.58
CA MET A 57 3.68 25.98 -11.91
C MET A 57 2.23 26.41 -12.13
N ASN A 58 1.64 25.89 -13.20
CA ASN A 58 0.24 26.11 -13.54
C ASN A 58 -0.55 24.80 -13.44
N PHE A 59 -1.86 24.91 -13.17
CA PHE A 59 -2.80 23.80 -13.11
C PHE A 59 -3.94 24.00 -14.08
N TYR A 60 -4.28 22.95 -14.83
CA TYR A 60 -5.32 22.93 -15.83
C TYR A 60 -6.33 21.83 -15.54
N GLU A 61 -7.61 22.12 -15.76
CA GLU A 61 -8.71 21.15 -15.68
C GLU A 61 -9.13 20.73 -17.08
N PHE A 62 -9.27 19.43 -17.30
CA PHE A 62 -9.83 18.89 -18.52
C PHE A 62 -11.36 18.92 -18.45
N ASN A 63 -12.00 19.65 -19.36
CA ASN A 63 -13.45 19.71 -19.47
C ASN A 63 -13.89 19.06 -20.78
N ASN A 64 -14.57 17.90 -20.68
CA ASN A 64 -15.04 17.14 -21.84
C ASN A 64 -16.15 17.84 -22.65
N ASN A 65 -16.75 18.92 -22.10
CA ASN A 65 -17.97 19.54 -22.64
C ASN A 65 -17.76 21.00 -23.08
N ALA A 66 -16.52 21.50 -23.15
CA ALA A 66 -16.21 22.88 -23.51
C ALA A 66 -15.56 22.97 -24.91
N GLU A 67 -15.71 24.12 -25.59
CA GLU A 67 -15.02 24.41 -26.86
C GLU A 67 -13.49 24.35 -26.72
N GLN A 68 -12.98 24.63 -25.52
CA GLN A 68 -11.61 24.37 -25.11
C GLN A 68 -11.60 23.23 -24.09
N ASN A 69 -10.96 22.11 -24.46
CA ASN A 69 -10.88 20.90 -23.63
C ASN A 69 -10.05 21.08 -22.35
N LEU A 70 -9.31 22.18 -22.21
CA LEU A 70 -8.43 22.47 -21.08
C LEU A 70 -8.64 23.91 -20.59
N MET A 71 -8.87 24.10 -19.29
CA MET A 71 -9.00 25.43 -18.67
C MET A 71 -7.93 25.63 -17.60
N LEU A 72 -7.23 26.77 -17.61
CA LEU A 72 -6.30 27.15 -16.54
C LEU A 72 -7.09 27.46 -15.26
N ILE A 73 -6.79 26.75 -14.19
CA ILE A 73 -7.44 26.90 -12.88
C ILE A 73 -6.63 27.83 -11.98
N GLU A 74 -5.32 27.62 -11.94
CA GLU A 74 -4.44 28.26 -10.96
C GLU A 74 -3.01 28.36 -11.46
N ARG A 75 -2.35 29.43 -11.05
CA ARG A 75 -0.95 29.75 -11.34
C ARG A 75 -0.26 30.05 -10.03
N TYR A 76 0.93 29.49 -9.88
CA TYR A 76 1.83 29.80 -8.77
C TYR A 76 3.21 30.14 -9.30
N GLU A 77 3.82 31.16 -8.72
CA GLU A 77 5.21 31.47 -8.97
C GLU A 77 6.09 30.84 -7.90
N TRP A 78 7.33 30.48 -8.25
CA TRP A 78 8.29 29.97 -7.27
C TRP A 78 8.56 30.97 -6.16
N ALA A 79 8.46 32.27 -6.45
CA ALA A 79 8.62 33.35 -5.48
C ALA A 79 7.50 33.37 -4.41
N ASP A 80 6.35 32.74 -4.66
CA ASP A 80 5.23 32.70 -3.71
C ASP A 80 5.51 31.77 -2.51
N PHE A 81 6.54 30.93 -2.62
CA PHE A 81 6.82 29.86 -1.65
C PHE A 81 8.20 29.99 -1.02
N SER A 82 8.24 29.83 0.30
CA SER A 82 9.47 29.83 1.10
C SER A 82 10.12 28.45 1.16
N SER A 83 9.31 27.38 1.19
CA SER A 83 9.79 26.00 1.23
C SER A 83 8.78 25.02 0.64
N VAL A 84 9.26 23.83 0.32
CA VAL A 84 8.44 22.69 -0.11
C VAL A 84 8.87 21.42 0.59
N THR A 85 7.88 20.70 1.14
CA THR A 85 8.05 19.34 1.64
C THR A 85 7.58 18.35 0.59
N ILE A 86 8.44 17.42 0.20
CA ILE A 86 8.18 16.45 -0.87
C ILE A 86 8.11 15.04 -0.31
N ASP A 87 6.96 14.40 -0.52
CA ASP A 87 6.69 13.03 -0.12
C ASP A 87 6.47 12.14 -1.35
N HIS A 88 7.53 11.43 -1.74
CA HIS A 88 7.46 10.47 -2.84
C HIS A 88 6.84 9.15 -2.39
N SER A 89 5.84 8.70 -3.15
CA SER A 89 5.30 7.35 -3.10
C SER A 89 5.51 6.65 -4.44
N ILE A 90 5.24 5.34 -4.49
CA ILE A 90 5.40 4.50 -5.69
C ILE A 90 4.58 5.03 -6.88
N ALA A 91 3.41 5.62 -6.61
CA ALA A 91 2.43 5.98 -7.65
C ALA A 91 2.15 7.48 -7.77
N LYS A 92 2.70 8.30 -6.87
CA LYS A 92 2.48 9.76 -6.84
C LYS A 92 3.47 10.44 -5.90
N SER A 93 3.69 11.73 -6.08
CA SER A 93 4.47 12.57 -5.19
C SER A 93 3.60 13.71 -4.68
N VAL A 94 3.59 13.91 -3.37
CA VAL A 94 2.85 15.01 -2.72
C VAL A 94 3.85 16.10 -2.37
N PHE A 95 3.56 17.32 -2.81
CA PHE A 95 4.34 18.52 -2.56
C PHE A 95 3.51 19.44 -1.67
N THR A 96 3.98 19.70 -0.46
CA THR A 96 3.38 20.65 0.47
C THR A 96 4.22 21.92 0.44
N PHE A 97 3.74 22.92 -0.28
CA PHE A 97 4.39 24.23 -0.40
C PHE A 97 3.95 25.14 0.75
N VAL A 98 4.90 25.88 1.32
CA VAL A 98 4.69 26.87 2.38
C VAL A 98 4.90 28.25 1.77
N GLY A 99 3.93 29.16 1.92
CA GLY A 99 3.95 30.51 1.34
C GLY A 99 3.31 31.57 2.25
N HIS A 100 3.13 32.79 1.73
CA HIS A 100 2.69 33.99 2.48
C HIS A 100 1.21 33.99 2.98
N GLY A 101 0.61 32.84 3.25
CA GLY A 101 -0.72 32.77 3.87
C GLY A 101 -1.10 31.37 4.35
N GLU A 102 -1.20 30.42 3.43
CA GLU A 102 -1.62 29.05 3.73
C GLU A 102 -0.75 28.04 2.99
N ASN A 103 -0.55 26.87 3.62
CA ASN A 103 0.14 25.76 2.97
C ASN A 103 -0.70 25.23 1.80
N ARG A 104 -0.03 24.86 0.72
CA ARG A 104 -0.66 24.33 -0.49
C ARG A 104 -0.18 22.90 -0.73
N ASP A 105 -1.11 21.96 -0.62
CA ASP A 105 -0.87 20.56 -0.93
C ASP A 105 -1.17 20.28 -2.40
N ILE A 106 -0.12 20.03 -3.16
CA ILE A 106 -0.15 19.70 -4.58
C ILE A 106 0.24 18.23 -4.75
N THR A 107 -0.61 17.46 -5.42
CA THR A 107 -0.32 16.05 -5.70
C THR A 107 0.02 15.87 -7.18
N ILE A 108 1.24 15.42 -7.46
CA ILE A 108 1.69 15.07 -8.81
C ILE A 108 1.61 13.55 -8.96
N GLU A 109 0.82 13.06 -9.91
CA GLU A 109 0.59 11.63 -10.11
C GLU A 109 1.74 10.97 -10.88
N VAL A 110 2.35 11.68 -11.83
CA VAL A 110 3.43 11.15 -12.68
C VAL A 110 4.58 12.14 -12.72
N LYS A 111 5.83 11.64 -12.80
CA LYS A 111 7.04 12.47 -12.92
C LYS A 111 7.37 13.37 -11.73
N GLY A 112 6.90 13.03 -10.53
CA GLY A 112 7.21 13.82 -9.33
C GLY A 112 8.71 13.98 -9.04
N LYS A 113 9.56 13.04 -9.47
CA LYS A 113 11.03 13.19 -9.36
C LYS A 113 11.61 14.24 -10.31
N GLU A 114 11.05 14.35 -11.51
CA GLU A 114 11.42 15.40 -12.47
C GLU A 114 10.97 16.78 -11.94
N VAL A 115 9.76 16.87 -11.36
CA VAL A 115 9.27 18.10 -10.71
C VAL A 115 10.17 18.53 -9.55
N GLU A 116 10.58 17.59 -8.69
CA GLU A 116 11.56 17.86 -7.61
C GLU A 116 12.84 18.49 -8.20
N GLN A 117 13.37 17.93 -9.28
CA GLN A 117 14.60 18.42 -9.90
C GLN A 117 14.42 19.82 -10.51
N VAL A 118 13.28 20.08 -11.14
CA VAL A 118 12.96 21.41 -11.69
C VAL A 118 12.93 22.45 -10.57
N ILE A 119 12.25 22.16 -9.45
CA ILE A 119 12.17 23.05 -8.28
C ILE A 119 13.58 23.32 -7.76
N ARG A 120 14.41 22.29 -7.56
CA ARG A 120 15.79 22.46 -7.06
C ARG A 120 16.66 23.34 -7.96
N ASN A 121 16.42 23.30 -9.27
CA ASN A 121 17.26 23.98 -10.25
C ASN A 121 16.79 25.40 -10.57
N HIS A 122 15.49 25.69 -10.43
CA HIS A 122 14.89 26.95 -10.90
C HIS A 122 14.23 27.77 -9.78
N SER A 123 14.22 27.27 -8.54
CA SER A 123 13.70 28.01 -7.39
C SER A 123 14.74 28.16 -6.29
N SER A 124 14.63 29.24 -5.52
CA SER A 124 15.46 29.51 -4.34
C SER A 124 14.85 29.00 -3.03
N MET A 125 13.75 28.24 -3.09
CA MET A 125 13.03 27.77 -1.90
C MET A 125 13.70 26.56 -1.25
N GLU A 126 13.49 26.37 0.05
CA GLU A 126 14.03 25.22 0.77
C GLU A 126 13.29 23.92 0.39
N VAL A 127 14.03 22.88 -0.02
CA VAL A 127 13.44 21.60 -0.49
C VAL A 127 13.70 20.46 0.49
N ASN A 128 12.65 20.06 1.20
CA ASN A 128 12.68 19.02 2.23
C ASN A 128 12.06 17.70 1.73
N VAL A 129 12.86 16.66 1.53
CA VAL A 129 12.36 15.35 1.05
C VAL A 129 12.13 14.40 2.23
N VAL A 130 10.89 13.91 2.37
CA VAL A 130 10.50 12.96 3.40
C VAL A 130 11.16 11.60 3.15
N LYS A 131 12.10 11.19 4.01
CA LYS A 131 12.73 9.88 3.96
C LYS A 131 11.78 8.79 4.46
N ARG A 132 11.23 8.00 3.54
CA ARG A 132 10.43 6.81 3.88
C ARG A 132 11.32 5.57 4.06
N PRO A 133 11.13 4.79 5.15
CA PRO A 133 11.86 3.54 5.32
C PRO A 133 11.38 2.50 4.29
N VAL A 134 12.32 1.71 3.78
CA VAL A 134 12.14 0.82 2.61
C VAL A 134 11.02 -0.20 2.81
N TRP A 135 10.78 -0.66 4.04
CA TRP A 135 9.69 -1.59 4.36
C TRP A 135 8.29 -1.02 4.05
N THR A 136 8.11 0.30 4.02
CA THR A 136 6.83 0.93 3.64
C THR A 136 6.53 0.83 2.15
N LYS A 137 7.53 0.46 1.34
CA LYS A 137 7.39 0.20 -0.10
C LYS A 137 6.92 -1.23 -0.38
N VAL A 138 7.00 -2.13 0.60
CA VAL A 138 6.56 -3.52 0.46
C VAL A 138 5.03 -3.59 0.49
N LEU A 139 4.44 -4.20 -0.53
CA LEU A 139 2.98 -4.36 -0.64
C LEU A 139 2.45 -5.08 0.61
N GLY A 140 1.38 -4.57 1.21
CA GLY A 140 0.78 -5.11 2.44
C GLY A 140 1.33 -4.53 3.77
N TYR A 141 2.55 -3.95 3.78
CA TYR A 141 3.08 -3.22 4.95
C TYR A 141 2.70 -1.73 4.95
N ARG A 142 2.15 -1.24 3.84
CA ARG A 142 1.77 0.17 3.65
C ARG A 142 0.66 0.66 4.58
N SER A 143 -0.31 -0.18 4.91
CA SER A 143 -1.50 0.24 5.68
C SER A 143 -1.25 0.38 7.18
N GLN A 144 -0.09 -0.06 7.68
CA GLN A 144 0.23 -0.18 9.11
C GLN A 144 -0.75 -1.02 9.96
N THR A 145 -1.72 -1.69 9.34
CA THR A 145 -2.67 -2.57 10.03
C THR A 145 -2.06 -3.96 10.23
N THR A 146 -2.09 -4.46 11.46
CA THR A 146 -1.45 -5.74 11.85
C THR A 146 -1.88 -6.94 11.01
N TRP A 147 -3.16 -7.05 10.66
CA TRP A 147 -3.67 -8.16 9.84
C TRP A 147 -3.12 -8.15 8.40
N LYS A 148 -3.08 -6.98 7.74
CA LYS A 148 -2.52 -6.86 6.39
C LYS A 148 -1.01 -7.14 6.37
N MET A 149 -0.28 -6.71 7.40
CA MET A 149 1.14 -7.06 7.56
C MET A 149 1.32 -8.57 7.75
N PHE A 150 0.51 -9.21 8.59
CA PHE A 150 0.58 -10.65 8.83
C PHE A 150 0.37 -11.44 7.52
N MET A 151 -0.69 -11.13 6.77
CA MET A 151 -0.97 -11.78 5.49
C MET A 151 0.17 -11.56 4.49
N ALA A 152 0.69 -10.33 4.40
CA ALA A 152 1.82 -10.02 3.54
C ALA A 152 3.07 -10.82 3.92
N SER A 153 3.45 -10.85 5.21
CA SER A 153 4.58 -11.65 5.71
C SER A 153 4.47 -13.11 5.30
N THR A 154 3.27 -13.70 5.44
CA THR A 154 3.02 -15.10 5.10
C THR A 154 3.22 -15.35 3.61
N VAL A 155 2.69 -14.48 2.75
CA VAL A 155 2.86 -14.58 1.29
C VAL A 155 4.32 -14.43 0.88
N TYR A 156 5.04 -13.44 1.40
CA TYR A 156 6.47 -13.29 1.07
C TYR A 156 7.31 -14.46 1.56
N THR A 157 6.97 -15.04 2.71
CA THR A 157 7.64 -16.23 3.22
C THR A 157 7.41 -17.43 2.31
N LEU A 158 6.18 -17.65 1.83
CA LEU A 158 5.88 -18.69 0.86
C LEU A 158 6.68 -18.53 -0.44
N ILE A 159 6.73 -17.32 -0.98
CA ILE A 159 7.53 -17.02 -2.18
C ILE A 159 9.00 -17.32 -1.93
N LEU A 160 9.55 -16.88 -0.80
CA LEU A 160 10.94 -17.13 -0.43
C LEU A 160 11.23 -18.63 -0.26
N LEU A 161 10.34 -19.38 0.38
CA LEU A 161 10.48 -20.82 0.56
C LEU A 161 10.46 -21.56 -0.79
N PHE A 162 9.64 -21.13 -1.74
CA PHE A 162 9.59 -21.72 -3.08
C PHE A 162 10.88 -21.46 -3.85
N ILE A 163 11.42 -20.25 -3.77
CA ILE A 163 12.73 -19.89 -4.34
C ILE A 163 13.83 -20.72 -3.68
N LEU A 164 13.79 -20.85 -2.35
CA LEU A 164 14.78 -21.60 -1.59
C LEU A 164 14.74 -23.09 -1.91
N ASN A 165 13.56 -23.69 -2.06
CA ASN A 165 13.39 -25.08 -2.48
C ASN A 165 13.99 -25.32 -3.88
N ALA A 166 13.86 -24.36 -4.79
CA ALA A 166 14.46 -24.45 -6.12
C ALA A 166 16.00 -24.30 -6.12
N LEU A 167 16.56 -23.61 -5.13
CA LEU A 167 18.00 -23.34 -5.03
C LEU A 167 18.76 -24.38 -4.19
N LEU A 168 18.09 -25.04 -3.25
CA LEU A 168 18.74 -25.97 -2.33
C LEU A 168 18.77 -27.40 -2.88
N PRO A 169 19.87 -28.16 -2.67
CA PRO A 169 19.92 -29.57 -3.03
C PRO A 169 18.95 -30.41 -2.20
N ALA A 170 18.36 -31.44 -2.82
CA ALA A 170 17.43 -32.37 -2.16
C ALA A 170 18.03 -33.03 -0.89
N SER A 171 19.34 -33.23 -0.84
CA SER A 171 20.03 -33.76 0.35
C SER A 171 19.86 -32.90 1.61
N THR A 172 19.44 -31.63 1.46
CA THR A 172 19.20 -30.71 2.58
C THR A 172 17.77 -30.75 3.10
N HIS A 173 16.82 -31.33 2.35
CA HIS A 173 15.39 -31.30 2.66
C HIS A 173 15.07 -31.94 4.01
N ASN A 174 15.58 -33.15 4.26
CA ASN A 174 15.39 -33.86 5.54
C ASN A 174 15.91 -33.09 6.76
N PHE A 175 17.03 -32.39 6.60
CA PHE A 175 17.57 -31.55 7.67
C PHE A 175 16.67 -30.32 7.92
N ILE A 176 16.19 -29.70 6.85
CA ILE A 176 15.32 -28.51 6.91
C ILE A 176 13.96 -28.86 7.52
N THR A 177 13.34 -29.97 7.11
CA THR A 177 12.06 -30.43 7.65
C THR A 177 12.19 -30.85 9.12
N GLY A 178 13.27 -31.55 9.49
CA GLY A 178 13.57 -31.90 10.88
C GLY A 178 13.76 -30.67 11.78
N LEU A 179 14.52 -29.68 11.32
CA LEU A 179 14.70 -28.42 12.02
C LEU A 179 13.37 -27.64 12.15
N SER A 180 12.55 -27.64 11.09
CA SER A 180 11.24 -27.00 11.09
C SER A 180 10.30 -27.62 12.13
N LEU A 181 10.25 -28.96 12.22
CA LEU A 181 9.44 -29.66 13.23
C LEU A 181 9.88 -29.34 14.66
N PHE A 182 11.19 -29.26 14.90
CA PHE A 182 11.72 -28.85 16.20
C PHE A 182 11.31 -27.41 16.56
N LEU A 183 11.43 -26.47 15.62
CA LEU A 183 11.02 -25.09 15.81
C LEU A 183 9.50 -24.93 15.95
N PHE A 184 8.72 -25.78 15.29
CA PHE A 184 7.27 -25.85 15.43
C PHE A 184 6.86 -26.22 16.86
N LEU A 185 7.50 -27.24 17.46
CA LEU A 185 7.25 -27.63 18.85
C LEU A 185 7.62 -26.52 19.83
N LEU A 186 8.79 -25.89 19.66
CA LEU A 186 9.19 -24.74 20.47
C LEU A 186 8.22 -23.56 20.33
N SER A 187 7.67 -23.35 19.14
CA SER A 187 6.68 -22.31 18.88
C SER A 187 5.36 -22.58 19.59
N ILE A 188 4.89 -23.84 19.65
CA ILE A 188 3.69 -24.21 20.42
C ILE A 188 3.90 -23.97 21.92
N ILE A 189 5.04 -24.38 22.46
CA ILE A 189 5.37 -24.16 23.88
C ILE A 189 5.42 -22.65 24.19
N GLY A 190 6.11 -21.87 23.34
CA GLY A 190 6.16 -20.42 23.46
C GLY A 190 4.78 -19.76 23.33
N PHE A 191 3.91 -20.28 22.47
CA PHE A 191 2.53 -19.81 22.34
C PHE A 191 1.74 -20.00 23.64
N LEU A 192 1.76 -21.20 24.21
CA LEU A 192 1.06 -21.54 25.45
C LEU A 192 1.56 -20.70 26.64
N VAL A 193 2.88 -20.60 26.81
CA VAL A 193 3.50 -19.75 27.85
C VAL A 193 3.15 -18.28 27.62
N GLY A 194 3.13 -17.84 26.37
CA GLY A 194 2.82 -16.46 25.99
C GLY A 194 1.38 -16.03 26.21
N LEU A 195 0.41 -16.95 26.10
CA LEU A 195 -0.98 -16.67 26.45
C LEU A 195 -1.14 -16.40 27.95
N ILE A 196 -0.38 -17.10 28.79
CA ILE A 196 -0.38 -16.93 30.25
C ILE A 196 0.40 -15.66 30.64
N LYS A 197 1.67 -15.54 30.21
CA LYS A 197 2.57 -14.41 30.50
C LYS A 197 3.27 -13.92 29.22
N PRO A 198 2.69 -12.93 28.49
CA PRO A 198 3.24 -12.45 27.22
C PRO A 198 4.63 -11.80 27.35
N LYS A 199 5.01 -11.37 28.57
CA LYS A 199 6.32 -10.72 28.82
C LYS A 199 7.52 -11.67 28.70
N TRP A 200 7.31 -12.98 28.92
CA TRP A 200 8.38 -13.98 28.90
C TRP A 200 8.83 -14.33 27.49
N VAL A 201 7.90 -14.27 26.53
CA VAL A 201 8.09 -14.73 25.15
C VAL A 201 8.28 -13.58 24.15
N LEU A 202 7.97 -12.34 24.55
CA LEU A 202 8.17 -11.14 23.73
C LEU A 202 9.17 -10.16 24.39
N PRO A 203 10.43 -10.54 24.65
CA PRO A 203 11.38 -9.66 25.33
C PRO A 203 11.73 -8.41 24.51
N LYS A 204 11.85 -8.54 23.18
CA LYS A 204 12.31 -7.49 22.25
C LYS A 204 11.22 -6.55 21.72
N PHE A 205 9.95 -6.74 22.09
CA PHE A 205 8.85 -5.94 21.57
C PHE A 205 8.43 -4.81 22.53
N LYS A 206 8.22 -3.61 21.98
CA LYS A 206 7.74 -2.43 22.72
C LYS A 206 6.37 -2.65 23.37
N VAL A 207 5.50 -3.44 22.74
CA VAL A 207 4.14 -3.73 23.21
C VAL A 207 3.99 -5.24 23.45
N LYS A 208 3.79 -5.63 24.71
CA LYS A 208 3.79 -7.03 25.18
C LYS A 208 2.36 -7.50 25.53
N THR A 209 1.53 -7.69 24.51
CA THR A 209 0.11 -8.06 24.65
C THR A 209 -0.17 -9.49 24.17
N ARG A 210 -1.21 -10.15 24.72
CA ARG A 210 -1.68 -11.49 24.27
C ARG A 210 -2.04 -11.52 22.78
N LYS A 211 -2.69 -10.47 22.26
CA LYS A 211 -2.99 -10.35 20.82
C LYS A 211 -1.73 -10.44 19.95
N ARG A 212 -0.63 -9.84 20.40
CA ARG A 212 0.64 -9.88 19.67
C ARG A 212 1.31 -11.25 19.71
N VAL A 213 1.27 -11.92 20.88
CA VAL A 213 1.70 -13.32 21.02
C VAL A 213 0.95 -14.20 20.03
N LEU A 214 -0.38 -14.04 19.94
CA LEU A 214 -1.22 -14.77 19.01
C LEU A 214 -0.72 -14.62 17.57
N PHE A 215 -0.62 -13.40 17.06
CA PHE A 215 -0.18 -13.19 15.67
C PHE A 215 1.27 -13.62 15.41
N SER A 216 2.19 -13.41 16.35
CA SER A 216 3.61 -13.76 16.13
C SER A 216 3.85 -15.27 16.15
N TYR A 217 3.26 -15.97 17.11
CA TYR A 217 3.44 -17.42 17.23
C TYR A 217 2.59 -18.19 16.21
N LEU A 218 1.40 -17.69 15.86
CA LEU A 218 0.62 -18.22 14.75
C LEU A 218 1.39 -18.12 13.44
N TYR A 219 2.09 -17.01 13.20
CA TYR A 219 2.95 -16.86 12.03
C TYR A 219 4.10 -17.88 12.02
N LEU A 220 4.80 -18.07 13.15
CA LEU A 220 5.88 -19.05 13.25
C LEU A 220 5.38 -20.48 13.00
N ILE A 221 4.24 -20.83 13.58
CA ILE A 221 3.58 -22.12 13.39
C ILE A 221 3.24 -22.33 11.90
N LEU A 222 2.56 -21.37 11.27
CA LEU A 222 2.22 -21.46 9.85
C LEU A 222 3.47 -21.54 8.96
N SER A 223 4.50 -20.74 9.25
CA SER A 223 5.77 -20.78 8.53
C SER A 223 6.42 -22.16 8.60
N CYS A 224 6.43 -22.81 9.78
CA CYS A 224 6.98 -24.15 9.93
C CYS A 224 6.16 -25.20 9.17
N LEU A 225 4.82 -25.09 9.19
CA LEU A 225 3.93 -25.95 8.43
C LEU A 225 4.15 -25.81 6.92
N PHE A 226 4.35 -24.59 6.41
CA PHE A 226 4.68 -24.36 5.00
C PHE A 226 6.05 -24.93 4.62
N ILE A 227 7.06 -24.86 5.50
CA ILE A 227 8.36 -25.49 5.27
C ILE A 227 8.20 -27.00 5.12
N VAL A 228 7.46 -27.65 6.03
CA VAL A 228 7.19 -29.08 5.92
C VAL A 228 6.44 -29.38 4.62
N GLY A 229 5.38 -28.64 4.29
CA GLY A 229 4.62 -28.89 3.06
C GLY A 229 5.37 -28.69 1.74
N ILE A 230 6.40 -27.82 1.70
CA ILE A 230 7.18 -27.54 0.48
C ILE A 230 8.40 -28.45 0.36
N PHE A 231 9.03 -28.80 1.48
CA PHE A 231 10.29 -29.57 1.51
C PHE A 231 10.11 -31.04 1.93
N SER A 232 8.90 -31.47 2.29
CA SER A 232 8.61 -32.90 2.41
C SER A 232 8.55 -33.49 1.01
N ASP A 233 9.59 -34.23 0.66
CA ASP A 233 9.54 -35.13 -0.48
C ASP A 233 8.42 -36.14 -0.20
N GLU A 234 7.45 -36.25 -1.13
CA GLU A 234 6.33 -37.20 -1.04
C GLU A 234 6.91 -38.61 -1.15
N GLU A 235 7.35 -39.16 -0.02
CA GLU A 235 7.80 -40.53 0.11
C GLU A 235 6.58 -41.43 -0.06
N SER A 236 6.35 -41.85 -1.30
CA SER A 236 5.47 -42.95 -1.61
C SER A 236 5.88 -44.14 -0.76
N THR A 237 5.01 -44.48 0.19
CA THR A 237 5.16 -45.67 1.02
C THR A 237 5.25 -46.92 0.14
N SER A 238 6.44 -47.49 0.02
CA SER A 238 6.62 -48.91 -0.26
C SER A 238 7.83 -49.45 0.51
N THR A 239 7.51 -50.30 1.48
CA THR A 239 8.34 -51.17 2.34
C THR A 239 9.42 -51.96 1.57
N PRO A 240 10.53 -52.39 2.22
CA PRO A 240 11.83 -52.59 1.59
C PRO A 240 12.07 -54.01 1.10
N ALA A 241 12.95 -54.15 0.10
CA ALA A 241 13.59 -55.42 -0.23
C ALA A 241 15.10 -55.23 -0.38
N SER A 242 15.81 -55.99 0.44
CA SER A 242 17.25 -56.25 0.47
C SER A 242 17.88 -56.47 -0.92
N THR A 243 19.11 -56.00 -1.13
CA THR A 243 20.26 -56.82 -1.53
C THR A 243 21.54 -55.97 -1.47
N GLN A 244 22.47 -56.37 -0.60
CA GLN A 244 23.88 -55.97 -0.65
C GLN A 244 24.57 -56.63 -1.84
N VAL A 245 25.48 -55.94 -2.53
CA VAL A 245 26.82 -56.49 -2.82
C VAL A 245 27.87 -55.37 -2.87
N SER A 246 28.96 -55.67 -2.19
CA SER A 246 30.24 -55.02 -1.98
C SER A 246 31.08 -54.70 -3.23
N SER A 247 32.07 -53.84 -2.99
CA SER A 247 33.48 -53.92 -3.46
C SER A 247 33.97 -52.89 -4.50
N SER A 248 34.60 -51.85 -3.95
CA SER A 248 36.04 -51.54 -4.05
C SER A 248 36.75 -51.78 -5.37
N GLN A 249 37.37 -50.74 -5.94
CA GLN A 249 38.71 -50.87 -6.49
C GLN A 249 39.60 -49.63 -6.24
N ASN A 250 40.84 -50.00 -5.91
CA ASN A 250 41.99 -49.24 -5.48
C ASN A 250 42.52 -48.23 -6.50
N SER A 251 43.13 -47.20 -5.90
CA SER A 251 44.21 -46.37 -6.43
C SER A 251 45.46 -47.17 -6.83
N VAL A 252 46.07 -46.81 -7.97
CA VAL A 252 47.48 -47.10 -8.25
C VAL A 252 48.21 -45.80 -8.59
N THR A 253 49.17 -45.50 -7.72
CA THR A 253 50.28 -44.57 -7.83
C THR A 253 51.31 -45.10 -8.84
N VAL A 254 51.82 -44.28 -9.76
CA VAL A 254 53.25 -44.31 -10.14
C VAL A 254 53.69 -42.92 -10.61
N ALA A 255 54.62 -42.34 -9.86
CA ALA A 255 55.45 -41.21 -10.24
C ALA A 255 56.63 -41.69 -11.10
N SER A 256 57.08 -40.87 -12.05
CA SER A 256 58.49 -40.74 -12.38
C SER A 256 58.77 -39.41 -13.05
N LYS A 257 59.65 -38.65 -12.41
CA LYS A 257 60.28 -37.42 -12.88
C LYS A 257 61.78 -37.63 -12.71
N LYS A 258 62.54 -37.00 -13.62
CA LYS A 258 63.84 -36.34 -13.41
C LYS A 258 65.06 -36.95 -14.11
N ASP A 259 65.55 -36.18 -15.10
CA ASP A 259 66.91 -35.62 -15.36
C ASP A 259 68.16 -36.51 -15.07
N VAL A 260 69.35 -36.38 -15.67
CA VAL A 260 70.18 -35.22 -16.07
C VAL A 260 71.38 -35.74 -16.94
N ALA A 261 72.04 -34.80 -17.64
CA ALA A 261 73.48 -34.66 -17.95
C ALA A 261 74.06 -35.45 -19.14
N ASP A 262 74.54 -34.82 -20.21
CA ASP A 262 75.64 -33.82 -20.40
C ASP A 262 77.04 -34.45 -20.47
N SER A 263 77.68 -34.35 -21.64
CA SER A 263 79.11 -33.99 -21.73
C SER A 263 79.56 -33.62 -23.16
N SER A 264 80.23 -32.46 -23.24
CA SER A 264 81.51 -32.21 -23.94
C SER A 264 81.58 -31.74 -25.42
N LYS A 265 81.85 -30.42 -25.54
CA LYS A 265 83.04 -29.72 -26.11
C LYS A 265 83.39 -29.73 -27.62
N GLN A 266 83.42 -28.49 -28.17
CA GLN A 266 84.56 -27.80 -28.83
C GLN A 266 84.48 -27.43 -30.35
N LYS A 267 84.03 -26.18 -30.59
CA LYS A 267 84.69 -25.02 -31.28
C LYS A 267 85.14 -25.07 -32.78
N VAL A 268 84.56 -24.12 -33.53
CA VAL A 268 85.00 -23.29 -34.70
C VAL A 268 84.95 -23.87 -36.12
N GLU A 269 83.99 -23.36 -36.92
CA GLU A 269 84.28 -22.64 -38.17
C GLU A 269 83.16 -21.64 -38.50
N LYS A 270 83.53 -20.55 -39.17
CA LYS A 270 82.80 -19.28 -39.27
C LYS A 270 82.28 -19.08 -40.70
N ASN A 271 81.16 -18.36 -40.81
CA ASN A 271 80.60 -17.67 -41.98
C ASN A 271 79.54 -18.43 -42.79
N ASP A 272 78.28 -18.29 -42.35
CA ASP A 272 77.09 -18.08 -43.21
C ASP A 272 75.79 -17.82 -42.38
N SER A 273 75.88 -17.81 -41.04
CA SER A 273 74.71 -17.89 -40.14
C SER A 273 74.07 -16.54 -39.72
N ASP A 274 74.70 -15.39 -39.96
CA ASP A 274 74.20 -14.09 -39.43
C ASP A 274 72.98 -13.52 -40.18
N LYS A 275 72.78 -13.92 -41.44
CA LYS A 275 71.60 -13.49 -42.23
C LYS A 275 70.36 -14.31 -41.86
N ALA A 276 70.54 -15.61 -41.59
CA ALA A 276 69.47 -16.51 -41.17
C ALA A 276 68.92 -16.17 -39.77
N VAL A 277 69.79 -15.85 -38.81
CA VAL A 277 69.37 -15.48 -37.44
C VAL A 277 68.64 -14.13 -37.39
N LYS A 278 68.99 -13.18 -38.27
CA LYS A 278 68.30 -11.87 -38.36
C LYS A 278 66.93 -11.99 -39.03
N GLU A 279 66.79 -12.82 -40.05
CA GLU A 279 65.51 -13.12 -40.72
C GLU A 279 64.55 -13.84 -39.75
N GLU A 280 65.04 -14.84 -39.02
CA GLU A 280 64.24 -15.61 -38.06
C GLU A 280 63.75 -14.75 -36.86
N LYS A 281 64.58 -13.80 -36.41
CA LYS A 281 64.20 -12.85 -35.35
C LYS A 281 63.16 -11.85 -35.83
N ARG A 282 63.17 -11.48 -37.12
CA ARG A 282 62.20 -10.58 -37.75
C ARG A 282 60.87 -11.30 -38.01
N GLN A 283 60.91 -12.54 -38.48
CA GLN A 283 59.72 -13.38 -38.62
C GLN A 283 59.03 -13.66 -37.27
N LYS A 284 59.79 -13.92 -36.19
CA LYS A 284 59.24 -14.04 -34.83
C LYS A 284 58.63 -12.74 -34.31
N ALA A 285 59.18 -11.58 -34.67
CA ALA A 285 58.63 -10.28 -34.29
C ALA A 285 57.33 -9.96 -35.07
N GLU A 286 57.27 -10.26 -36.37
CA GLU A 286 56.03 -10.13 -37.17
C GLU A 286 54.94 -11.11 -36.71
N GLU A 287 55.29 -12.34 -36.35
CA GLU A 287 54.33 -13.31 -35.81
C GLU A 287 53.77 -12.87 -34.44
N GLN A 288 54.61 -12.28 -33.58
CA GLN A 288 54.17 -11.71 -32.31
C GLN A 288 53.25 -10.50 -32.52
N ALA A 289 53.59 -9.60 -33.45
CA ALA A 289 52.74 -8.46 -33.78
C ALA A 289 51.38 -8.90 -34.35
N ALA A 290 51.35 -9.91 -35.23
CA ALA A 290 50.13 -10.48 -35.78
C ALA A 290 49.26 -11.16 -34.70
N LYS A 291 49.88 -11.87 -33.75
CA LYS A 291 49.19 -12.49 -32.60
C LYS A 291 48.61 -11.43 -31.65
N GLU A 292 49.30 -10.33 -31.42
CA GLU A 292 48.82 -9.23 -30.58
C GLU A 292 47.67 -8.46 -31.25
N GLU A 293 47.73 -8.22 -32.56
CA GLU A 293 46.63 -7.62 -33.31
C GLU A 293 45.39 -8.53 -33.34
N ALA A 294 45.58 -9.84 -33.52
CA ALA A 294 44.50 -10.82 -33.44
C ALA A 294 43.86 -10.84 -32.04
N LYS A 295 44.68 -10.77 -30.97
CA LYS A 295 44.19 -10.69 -29.59
C LYS A 295 43.39 -9.40 -29.33
N ARG A 296 43.86 -8.25 -29.81
CA ARG A 296 43.13 -6.97 -29.68
C ARG A 296 41.79 -6.99 -30.41
N LYS A 297 41.72 -7.55 -31.62
CA LYS A 297 40.45 -7.69 -32.36
C LYS A 297 39.48 -8.63 -31.66
N ALA A 298 39.98 -9.72 -31.05
CA ALA A 298 39.16 -10.63 -30.26
C ALA A 298 38.63 -9.97 -28.96
N GLU A 299 39.45 -9.20 -28.25
CA GLU A 299 39.03 -8.44 -27.05
C GLU A 299 38.01 -7.35 -27.39
N GLU A 300 38.15 -6.64 -28.52
CA GLU A 300 37.18 -5.62 -28.96
C GLU A 300 35.83 -6.24 -29.34
N GLN A 301 35.83 -7.40 -29.99
CA GLN A 301 34.60 -8.14 -30.29
C GLN A 301 33.91 -8.63 -29.02
N ALA A 302 34.67 -9.17 -28.06
CA ALA A 302 34.13 -9.59 -26.76
C ALA A 302 33.52 -8.41 -25.98
N ALA A 303 34.17 -7.24 -25.98
CA ALA A 303 33.64 -6.05 -25.31
C ALA A 303 32.36 -5.51 -25.96
N LYS A 304 32.26 -5.55 -27.30
CA LYS A 304 31.03 -5.16 -28.02
C LYS A 304 29.87 -6.12 -27.74
N GLU A 305 30.15 -7.40 -27.63
CA GLU A 305 29.13 -8.41 -27.32
C GLU A 305 28.66 -8.31 -25.87
N GLU A 306 29.56 -8.07 -24.92
CA GLU A 306 29.21 -7.80 -23.52
C GLU A 306 28.37 -6.53 -23.37
N ALA A 307 28.69 -5.46 -24.10
CA ALA A 307 27.90 -4.22 -24.12
C ALA A 307 26.49 -4.44 -24.68
N LYS A 308 26.36 -5.25 -25.73
CA LYS A 308 25.04 -5.62 -26.31
C LYS A 308 24.21 -6.44 -25.33
N GLN A 309 24.81 -7.42 -24.65
CA GLN A 309 24.12 -8.23 -23.63
C GLN A 309 23.64 -7.38 -22.45
N LYS A 310 24.47 -6.44 -21.96
CA LYS A 310 24.08 -5.50 -20.89
C LYS A 310 22.93 -4.57 -21.29
N ALA A 311 22.90 -4.11 -22.54
CA ALA A 311 21.81 -3.28 -23.07
C ALA A 311 20.49 -4.07 -23.20
N GLU A 312 20.53 -5.30 -23.69
CA GLU A 312 19.36 -6.19 -23.75
C GLU A 312 18.84 -6.55 -22.35
N GLU A 313 19.74 -6.80 -21.38
CA GLU A 313 19.35 -7.07 -19.99
C GLU A 313 18.68 -5.86 -19.32
N GLN A 314 19.18 -4.64 -19.54
CA GLN A 314 18.55 -3.41 -19.05
C GLN A 314 17.17 -3.20 -19.67
N ALA A 315 17.02 -3.39 -20.98
CA ALA A 315 15.74 -3.26 -21.66
C ALA A 315 14.72 -4.32 -21.18
N ALA A 316 15.18 -5.56 -20.91
CA ALA A 316 14.34 -6.61 -20.34
C ALA A 316 13.89 -6.28 -18.91
N LYS A 317 14.77 -5.73 -18.07
CA LYS A 317 14.44 -5.28 -16.71
C LYS A 317 13.43 -4.13 -16.70
N GLU A 318 13.61 -3.11 -17.54
CA GLU A 318 12.63 -2.01 -17.66
C GLU A 318 11.26 -2.50 -18.11
N LYS A 319 11.21 -3.38 -19.11
CA LYS A 319 9.95 -3.96 -19.60
C LYS A 319 9.25 -4.81 -18.55
N ALA A 320 10.00 -5.56 -17.74
CA ALA A 320 9.46 -6.33 -16.62
C ALA A 320 8.93 -5.39 -15.51
N GLU A 321 9.63 -4.31 -15.20
CA GLU A 321 9.22 -3.32 -14.21
C GLU A 321 7.95 -2.57 -14.64
N GLN A 322 7.86 -2.13 -15.90
CA GLN A 322 6.66 -1.52 -16.45
C GLN A 322 5.44 -2.46 -16.39
N LYS A 323 5.63 -3.75 -16.71
CA LYS A 323 4.55 -4.75 -16.65
C LYS A 323 4.08 -5.00 -15.22
N ALA A 324 5.00 -5.02 -14.25
CA ALA A 324 4.69 -5.15 -12.83
C ALA A 324 3.93 -3.92 -12.29
N GLN A 325 4.36 -2.70 -12.66
CA GLN A 325 3.67 -1.46 -12.31
C GLN A 325 2.25 -1.40 -12.93
N GLU A 326 2.07 -1.85 -14.18
CA GLU A 326 0.76 -1.90 -14.83
C GLU A 326 -0.19 -2.90 -14.14
N GLN A 327 0.32 -4.07 -13.74
CA GLN A 327 -0.46 -5.06 -12.99
C GLN A 327 -0.87 -4.52 -11.61
N ALA A 328 0.05 -3.90 -10.87
CA ALA A 328 -0.25 -3.30 -9.58
C ALA A 328 -1.30 -2.18 -9.68
N ALA A 329 -1.22 -1.33 -10.71
CA ALA A 329 -2.21 -0.28 -10.96
C ALA A 329 -3.60 -0.85 -11.30
N LYS A 330 -3.66 -1.95 -12.07
CA LYS A 330 -4.93 -2.64 -12.38
C LYS A 330 -5.56 -3.28 -11.14
N GLU A 331 -4.75 -3.87 -10.27
CA GLU A 331 -5.18 -4.48 -9.00
C GLU A 331 -5.76 -3.40 -8.05
N GLU A 332 -5.05 -2.27 -7.89
CA GLU A 332 -5.49 -1.16 -7.05
C GLU A 332 -6.78 -0.52 -7.58
N ALA A 333 -6.92 -0.37 -8.89
CA ALA A 333 -8.14 0.14 -9.52
C ALA A 333 -9.33 -0.80 -9.31
N LYS A 334 -9.12 -2.13 -9.38
CA LYS A 334 -10.16 -3.12 -9.11
C LYS A 334 -10.63 -3.07 -7.65
N GLN A 335 -9.71 -2.96 -6.70
CA GLN A 335 -10.04 -2.88 -5.28
C GLN A 335 -10.83 -1.60 -4.94
N LYS A 336 -10.43 -0.45 -5.50
CA LYS A 336 -11.18 0.80 -5.30
C LYS A 336 -12.59 0.74 -5.88
N ALA A 337 -12.76 0.11 -7.05
CA ALA A 337 -14.07 -0.06 -7.66
C ALA A 337 -14.97 -0.99 -6.82
N GLU A 338 -14.44 -2.10 -6.29
CA GLU A 338 -15.18 -2.99 -5.40
C GLU A 338 -15.55 -2.31 -4.07
N GLU A 339 -14.65 -1.52 -3.48
CA GLU A 339 -14.91 -0.76 -2.25
C GLU A 339 -15.99 0.31 -2.47
N GLN A 340 -15.95 1.03 -3.59
CA GLN A 340 -16.92 2.07 -3.90
C GLN A 340 -18.31 1.47 -4.19
N ALA A 341 -18.37 0.35 -4.91
CA ALA A 341 -19.62 -0.39 -5.13
C ALA A 341 -20.20 -0.96 -3.82
N ALA A 342 -19.34 -1.43 -2.90
CA ALA A 342 -19.80 -1.89 -1.58
C ALA A 342 -20.35 -0.73 -0.74
N LYS A 343 -19.75 0.46 -0.83
CA LYS A 343 -20.19 1.66 -0.11
C LYS A 343 -21.51 2.21 -0.63
N GLU A 344 -21.68 2.30 -1.96
CA GLU A 344 -22.97 2.67 -2.58
C GLU A 344 -24.08 1.69 -2.21
N LYS A 345 -23.80 0.38 -2.23
CA LYS A 345 -24.78 -0.64 -1.84
C LYS A 345 -25.18 -0.53 -0.36
N ALA A 346 -24.24 -0.16 0.51
CA ALA A 346 -24.53 0.08 1.93
C ALA A 346 -25.37 1.34 2.12
N GLU A 347 -25.09 2.41 1.37
CA GLU A 347 -25.82 3.68 1.43
C GLU A 347 -27.24 3.54 0.88
N GLN A 348 -27.43 2.82 -0.22
CA GLN A 348 -28.77 2.50 -0.75
C GLN A 348 -29.60 1.69 0.25
N LYS A 349 -29.00 0.70 0.93
CA LYS A 349 -29.70 -0.05 1.99
C LYS A 349 -30.08 0.83 3.16
N ALA A 350 -29.21 1.76 3.56
CA ALA A 350 -29.51 2.70 4.66
C ALA A 350 -30.64 3.68 4.28
N GLN A 351 -30.65 4.19 3.04
CA GLN A 351 -31.73 5.05 2.55
C GLN A 351 -33.05 4.31 2.40
N GLU A 352 -33.04 3.06 1.92
CA GLU A 352 -34.26 2.22 1.85
C GLU A 352 -34.83 1.95 3.24
N GLN A 353 -33.97 1.69 4.23
CA GLN A 353 -34.40 1.46 5.60
C GLN A 353 -34.97 2.74 6.24
N ALA A 354 -34.32 3.89 6.03
CA ALA A 354 -34.84 5.18 6.50
C ALA A 354 -36.18 5.56 5.85
N ALA A 355 -36.37 5.28 4.55
CA ALA A 355 -37.63 5.52 3.86
C ALA A 355 -38.77 4.62 4.39
N LYS A 356 -38.46 3.36 4.74
CA LYS A 356 -39.42 2.45 5.39
C LYS A 356 -39.81 2.94 6.78
N GLU A 357 -38.85 3.36 7.59
CA GLU A 357 -39.12 3.94 8.92
C GLU A 357 -39.96 5.22 8.84
N GLU A 358 -39.68 6.11 7.88
CA GLU A 358 -40.47 7.33 7.69
C GLU A 358 -41.90 7.03 7.23
N ALA A 359 -42.09 6.07 6.32
CA ALA A 359 -43.40 5.64 5.86
C ALA A 359 -44.23 5.03 7.01
N GLU A 360 -43.59 4.20 7.85
CA GLU A 360 -44.23 3.62 9.02
C GLU A 360 -44.64 4.70 10.05
N ARG A 361 -43.77 5.69 10.28
CA ARG A 361 -44.07 6.82 11.18
C ARG A 361 -45.24 7.67 10.69
N LYS A 362 -45.33 7.93 9.37
CA LYS A 362 -46.47 8.65 8.77
C LYS A 362 -47.77 7.85 8.87
N ALA A 363 -47.72 6.52 8.66
CA ALA A 363 -48.88 5.65 8.81
C ALA A 363 -49.40 5.63 10.26
N GLN A 364 -48.49 5.56 11.24
CA GLN A 364 -48.85 5.62 12.67
C GLN A 364 -49.46 6.99 13.05
N GLN A 365 -48.91 8.10 12.54
CA GLN A 365 -49.49 9.43 12.76
C GLN A 365 -50.90 9.58 12.16
N GLN A 366 -51.14 9.03 10.97
CA GLN A 366 -52.47 9.05 10.34
C GLN A 366 -53.47 8.18 11.10
N ALA A 367 -53.06 7.01 11.59
CA ALA A 367 -53.91 6.15 12.43
C ALA A 367 -54.27 6.83 13.77
N ALA A 368 -53.31 7.50 14.43
CA ALA A 368 -53.56 8.26 15.65
C ALA A 368 -54.50 9.46 15.42
N SER A 369 -54.38 10.12 14.27
CA SER A 369 -55.26 11.24 13.90
C SER A 369 -56.70 10.81 13.63
N GLN A 370 -56.91 9.60 13.08
CA GLN A 370 -58.25 9.03 12.84
C GLN A 370 -58.92 8.54 14.14
N GLN A 371 -58.13 8.04 15.11
CA GLN A 371 -58.63 7.74 16.46
C GLN A 371 -59.05 9.00 17.22
N ALA A 372 -58.35 10.13 17.05
CA ALA A 372 -58.75 11.41 17.66
C ALA A 372 -60.08 11.97 17.11
N THR A 373 -60.40 11.72 15.83
CA THR A 373 -61.69 12.14 15.23
C THR A 373 -62.89 11.26 15.58
N THR A 374 -62.70 10.10 16.23
CA THR A 374 -63.81 9.22 16.65
C THR A 374 -64.14 9.34 18.14
N SER A 375 -63.40 10.17 18.89
CA SER A 375 -63.61 10.40 20.33
C SER A 375 -64.18 11.78 20.67
N SER A 376 -64.53 12.61 19.67
CA SER A 376 -65.12 13.94 19.87
C SER A 376 -66.64 13.94 20.05
N SER A 377 -67.22 12.87 20.60
CA SER A 377 -68.62 12.83 21.01
C SER A 377 -68.77 12.10 22.35
N THR A 378 -68.20 12.67 23.41
CA THR A 378 -68.80 12.71 24.76
C THR A 378 -67.98 13.71 25.58
N SER A 379 -68.45 14.95 25.58
CA SER A 379 -68.12 15.95 26.58
C SER A 379 -68.54 15.45 27.96
N SER A 380 -67.57 15.22 28.84
CA SER A 380 -67.77 15.26 30.29
C SER A 380 -66.66 16.08 30.91
N SER A 381 -67.04 17.24 31.42
CA SER A 381 -66.22 18.18 32.17
C SER A 381 -65.59 17.50 33.40
N GLY A 382 -64.33 17.09 33.26
CA GLY A 382 -63.44 16.79 34.38
C GLY A 382 -62.48 17.95 34.58
N ASN A 383 -62.66 18.69 35.66
CA ASN A 383 -61.87 19.85 36.08
C ASN A 383 -60.38 19.46 36.30
N TYR A 384 -59.55 19.53 35.25
CA TYR A 384 -58.11 19.29 35.36
C TYR A 384 -57.43 20.54 35.92
N LYS A 385 -57.16 20.54 37.23
CA LYS A 385 -56.19 21.46 37.82
C LYS A 385 -54.77 20.93 37.54
N PRO A 386 -53.84 21.76 37.05
CA PRO A 386 -52.43 21.39 37.00
C PRO A 386 -51.98 21.05 38.41
N PHE A 387 -51.50 19.83 38.61
CA PHE A 387 -50.91 19.40 39.87
C PHE A 387 -49.55 20.09 40.02
N GLU A 388 -49.32 20.80 41.12
CA GLU A 388 -48.01 21.33 41.49
C GLU A 388 -47.13 20.18 41.98
N ASN A 389 -46.27 19.68 41.09
CA ASN A 389 -45.22 18.73 41.44
C ASN A 389 -44.05 19.48 42.10
N ASP A 390 -43.60 19.05 43.28
CA ASP A 390 -42.35 19.51 43.90
C ASP A 390 -41.19 18.65 43.38
N PRO A 391 -40.35 19.18 42.48
CA PRO A 391 -39.27 18.42 41.87
C PRO A 391 -38.19 18.02 42.88
N SER A 392 -38.25 18.51 44.12
CA SER A 392 -37.29 18.22 45.18
C SER A 392 -37.63 16.97 45.98
N ASP A 393 -38.84 16.42 45.82
CA ASP A 393 -39.32 15.26 46.59
C ASP A 393 -38.97 13.91 45.94
N ASP A 394 -38.63 13.95 44.64
CA ASP A 394 -38.35 12.79 43.76
C ASP A 394 -39.40 11.67 43.85
N GLN A 395 -40.61 12.00 44.32
CA GLN A 395 -41.68 11.04 44.48
C GLN A 395 -42.37 10.77 43.15
N GLN A 396 -42.74 9.52 42.95
CA GLN A 396 -43.54 9.11 41.80
C GLN A 396 -44.98 9.58 41.97
N SER A 397 -45.25 10.79 41.52
CA SER A 397 -46.60 11.38 41.45
C SER A 397 -47.18 11.23 40.05
N ASN A 398 -48.50 11.40 39.91
CA ASN A 398 -49.20 11.38 38.61
C ASN A 398 -49.20 10.00 37.88
N MET A 399 -49.30 8.91 38.65
CA MET A 399 -49.48 7.53 38.14
C MET A 399 -50.79 7.30 37.35
N SER A 400 -51.70 8.28 37.33
CA SER A 400 -53.00 8.17 36.65
C SER A 400 -52.92 8.41 35.14
N CYS A 401 -51.79 8.91 34.62
CA CYS A 401 -51.62 9.16 33.19
C CYS A 401 -50.64 8.20 32.51
N SER A 402 -50.95 7.84 31.26
CA SER A 402 -50.37 6.68 30.57
C SER A 402 -48.93 6.86 30.09
N GLY A 403 -48.34 8.05 30.22
CA GLY A 403 -47.00 8.33 29.67
C GLY A 403 -45.83 8.11 30.62
N GLN A 404 -46.03 8.16 31.95
CA GLN A 404 -44.98 8.07 32.98
C GLN A 404 -43.66 8.79 32.58
N ILE A 405 -43.73 9.99 32.01
CA ILE A 405 -42.55 10.64 31.44
C ILE A 405 -41.76 11.33 32.56
N LYS A 406 -40.47 10.99 32.73
CA LYS A 406 -39.59 11.60 33.74
C LYS A 406 -38.75 12.72 33.14
N GLY A 407 -39.00 13.96 33.54
CA GLY A 407 -38.17 15.12 33.18
C GLY A 407 -37.25 15.55 34.31
N ASN A 408 -35.95 15.68 34.09
CA ASN A 408 -35.07 16.27 35.10
C ASN A 408 -35.11 17.80 35.01
N LYS A 409 -35.56 18.46 36.08
CA LYS A 409 -35.74 19.92 36.14
C LYS A 409 -34.48 20.72 35.81
N ASN A 410 -33.31 20.20 36.19
CA ASN A 410 -32.04 20.88 36.04
C ASN A 410 -31.51 20.78 34.61
N SER A 411 -31.57 19.58 34.00
CA SER A 411 -31.04 19.36 32.65
C SER A 411 -32.03 19.73 31.54
N LYS A 412 -33.32 19.87 31.87
CA LYS A 412 -34.41 20.00 30.90
C LYS A 412 -34.43 18.85 29.89
N ILE A 413 -34.06 17.65 30.33
CA ILE A 413 -34.14 16.43 29.52
C ILE A 413 -35.25 15.55 30.06
N TYR A 414 -36.11 15.02 29.18
CA TYR A 414 -37.11 14.03 29.53
C TYR A 414 -36.76 12.63 29.02
N HIS A 415 -37.23 11.63 29.75
CA HIS A 415 -37.01 10.22 29.51
C HIS A 415 -38.34 9.48 29.43
N VAL A 416 -38.46 8.60 28.44
CA VAL A 416 -39.64 7.75 28.22
C VAL A 416 -39.42 6.35 28.79
N PRO A 417 -40.46 5.65 29.24
CA PRO A 417 -40.36 4.26 29.68
C PRO A 417 -39.68 3.37 28.61
N GLY A 418 -38.66 2.61 28.99
CA GLY A 418 -37.88 1.75 28.08
C GLY A 418 -36.62 2.40 27.47
N GLY A 419 -36.41 3.70 27.64
CA GLY A 419 -35.17 4.37 27.24
C GLY A 419 -33.96 4.04 28.14
N ALA A 420 -32.74 4.11 27.62
CA ALA A 420 -31.52 3.64 28.30
C ALA A 420 -31.21 4.37 29.63
N TYR A 421 -31.78 5.55 29.83
CA TYR A 421 -31.57 6.43 30.99
C TYR A 421 -32.84 6.64 31.85
N TYR A 422 -33.95 5.97 31.53
CA TYR A 422 -35.22 6.14 32.23
C TYR A 422 -35.14 5.74 33.72
N ASP A 423 -34.51 4.60 34.03
CA ASP A 423 -34.36 4.12 35.41
C ASP A 423 -33.22 4.80 36.18
N ARG A 424 -32.29 5.43 35.46
CA ARG A 424 -31.15 6.16 36.05
C ARG A 424 -31.50 7.57 36.49
N THR A 425 -32.58 8.12 35.96
CA THR A 425 -33.05 9.46 36.32
C THR A 425 -33.86 9.34 37.60
N GLN A 426 -33.22 9.69 38.72
CA GLN A 426 -33.77 9.54 40.07
C GLN A 426 -33.88 10.86 40.84
N ASP A 427 -33.21 11.92 40.37
CA ASP A 427 -33.16 13.21 41.06
C ASP A 427 -33.79 14.34 40.23
N ASN A 428 -34.38 15.30 40.94
CA ASN A 428 -35.04 16.49 40.42
C ASN A 428 -36.16 16.21 39.41
N ILE A 429 -37.02 15.23 39.70
CA ILE A 429 -37.98 14.68 38.72
C ILE A 429 -39.26 15.52 38.62
N VAL A 430 -39.62 15.89 37.38
CA VAL A 430 -40.92 16.41 36.98
C VAL A 430 -41.62 15.37 36.11
N TRP A 431 -42.82 14.95 36.54
CA TRP A 431 -43.62 13.95 35.84
C TRP A 431 -44.56 14.59 34.82
N PHE A 432 -44.51 14.09 33.58
CA PHE A 432 -45.43 14.50 32.49
C PHE A 432 -46.31 13.34 32.03
N CYS A 433 -47.51 13.68 31.56
CA CYS A 433 -48.48 12.71 31.09
C CYS A 433 -48.26 12.32 29.62
N SER A 434 -47.62 13.18 28.84
CA SER A 434 -47.20 12.90 27.48
C SER A 434 -45.87 13.59 27.16
N GLU A 435 -45.20 13.12 26.12
CA GLU A 435 -44.00 13.80 25.60
C GLU A 435 -44.30 15.21 25.10
N ALA A 436 -45.49 15.43 24.54
CA ALA A 436 -45.94 16.74 24.08
C ALA A 436 -46.02 17.75 25.24
N ASP A 437 -46.48 17.32 26.41
CA ASP A 437 -46.51 18.17 27.62
C ASP A 437 -45.10 18.52 28.09
N ALA A 438 -44.17 17.56 28.05
CA ALA A 438 -42.77 17.78 28.42
C ALA A 438 -42.10 18.79 27.47
N GLN A 439 -42.34 18.65 26.16
CA GLN A 439 -41.82 19.57 25.14
C GLN A 439 -42.43 20.97 25.27
N ALA A 440 -43.75 21.07 25.51
CA ALA A 440 -44.43 22.33 25.77
C ALA A 440 -43.90 23.03 27.04
N ALA A 441 -43.47 22.25 28.04
CA ALA A 441 -42.79 22.73 29.24
C ALA A 441 -41.28 23.04 29.04
N GLY A 442 -40.77 22.94 27.81
CA GLY A 442 -39.40 23.30 27.43
C GLY A 442 -38.36 22.21 27.67
N TYR A 443 -38.76 20.94 27.77
CA TYR A 443 -37.85 19.81 27.90
C TYR A 443 -37.53 19.20 26.53
N ARG A 444 -36.30 18.66 26.39
CA ARG A 444 -35.83 17.96 25.19
C ARG A 444 -35.72 16.46 25.46
N GLU A 445 -35.95 15.64 24.45
CA GLU A 445 -35.82 14.18 24.53
C GLU A 445 -34.36 13.72 24.77
N SER A 446 -34.19 12.62 25.51
CA SER A 446 -32.92 11.90 25.64
C SER A 446 -32.44 11.35 24.29
N GLN A 447 -31.16 11.54 23.95
CA GLN A 447 -30.59 11.09 22.66
C GLN A 447 -30.25 9.58 22.61
N ARG A 448 -30.60 8.83 23.65
CA ARG A 448 -30.15 7.46 23.89
C ARG A 448 -31.11 6.70 24.80
#